data_AF-A0A2N2TW38-F1
#
_entry.id   AF-A0A2N2TW38-F1
#
_cell.length_a   1.000
_cell.length_b   1.000
_cell.length_c   1.000
_cell.angle_alpha   90.00
_cell.angle_beta   90.00
_cell.angle_gamma   90.00
#
_symmetry.space_group_name_H-M   'P 1'
#
loop_
_entity.id
_entity.type
_entity.pdbx_description
1 polymer ?
#
loop_
_entity_poly.entity_id
_entity_poly.type
_entity_poly.pdbx_seq_one_letter_code
_entity_poly.pdbx_strand_id
1 'polypeptide(L)'
;MTRKLALLLPVLVLGACATPDKAPPPAAEAPLPAPVETTPPAVAKPARPGPIPVRPLNVKTECKFRDETGYNGALKLDVAGAQVHAFEAKVNIPKRGACRFDLKDFHQTRELPAIELSQTRGKCIVRVWEQGERVTVAFQQCEKMCSGSSYPYLWPILNDRRDGSCA
;
A
#
# COMPACT_ATOMS: atom_id res chain seq x y z
N MET A 1 -59.25 -3.40 0.99
CA MET A 1 -59.24 -3.43 2.47
C MET A 1 -58.33 -2.32 2.98
N THR A 2 -58.67 -1.75 4.13
CA THR A 2 -58.09 -0.54 4.76
C THR A 2 -57.19 -0.94 5.96
N ARG A 3 -56.25 -0.15 6.52
CA ARG A 3 -55.82 1.28 6.41
C ARG A 3 -54.40 1.44 7.02
N LYS A 4 -53.76 2.62 6.84
CA LYS A 4 -52.66 3.27 7.62
C LYS A 4 -51.24 2.98 7.08
N LEU A 5 -50.39 3.91 6.65
CA LEU A 5 -50.20 5.37 6.86
C LEU A 5 -49.64 5.80 8.23
N ALA A 6 -48.34 6.15 8.27
CA ALA A 6 -47.62 7.11 9.16
C ALA A 6 -46.09 6.84 9.10
N LEU A 7 -45.15 7.78 9.30
CA LEU A 7 -45.06 9.22 8.98
C LEU A 7 -43.55 9.62 9.04
N LEU A 8 -43.13 10.69 8.34
CA LEU A 8 -41.74 11.20 8.38
C LEU A 8 -41.47 12.09 9.61
N LEU A 9 -40.20 12.20 10.05
CA LEU A 9 -39.62 13.49 10.52
C LEU A 9 -38.09 13.43 10.77
N PRO A 10 -37.30 14.40 10.26
CA PRO A 10 -35.93 14.68 10.69
C PRO A 10 -35.87 15.82 11.74
N VAL A 11 -34.79 15.92 12.51
CA VAL A 11 -34.56 17.03 13.45
C VAL A 11 -33.20 17.66 13.22
N LEU A 12 -33.20 18.85 12.60
CA LEU A 12 -32.10 19.83 12.72
C LEU A 12 -32.37 20.72 13.93
N VAL A 13 -31.34 21.07 14.69
CA VAL A 13 -31.43 22.11 15.73
C VAL A 13 -30.49 23.26 15.37
N LEU A 14 -31.08 24.38 14.99
CA LEU A 14 -30.44 25.69 14.88
C LEU A 14 -30.91 26.54 16.07
N GLY A 15 -29.99 26.89 16.97
CA GLY A 15 -30.25 27.83 18.07
C GLY A 15 -29.85 29.24 17.65
N ALA A 16 -30.76 30.20 17.78
CA ALA A 16 -30.56 31.61 17.46
C ALA A 16 -31.11 32.53 18.56
N CYS A 17 -30.85 33.83 18.42
CA CYS A 17 -31.26 34.95 19.30
C CYS A 17 -30.45 35.07 20.62
N ALA A 18 -30.21 36.26 21.19
CA ALA A 18 -30.71 37.60 20.86
C ALA A 18 -29.65 38.72 21.07
N THR A 19 -29.90 39.89 20.49
CA THR A 19 -29.22 41.17 20.74
C THR A 19 -30.09 42.06 21.67
N PRO A 20 -29.72 43.33 21.96
CA PRO A 20 -28.73 43.74 22.96
C PRO A 20 -29.34 44.66 24.04
N ASP A 21 -28.68 44.83 25.20
CA ASP A 21 -29.04 45.92 26.12
C ASP A 21 -27.83 46.59 26.80
N LYS A 22 -28.07 47.79 27.32
CA LYS A 22 -27.13 48.92 27.35
C LYS A 22 -26.46 49.12 28.71
N ALA A 23 -25.13 49.09 28.76
CA ALA A 23 -24.35 49.42 29.95
C ALA A 23 -24.10 50.95 30.12
N PRO A 24 -23.95 51.46 31.36
CA PRO A 24 -23.83 52.90 31.65
C PRO A 24 -22.41 53.48 31.47
N PRO A 25 -22.28 54.83 31.39
CA PRO A 25 -21.00 55.55 31.25
C PRO A 25 -20.15 55.54 32.55
N PRO A 26 -18.87 55.98 32.51
CA PRO A 26 -17.78 55.28 33.20
C PRO A 26 -17.47 55.76 34.62
N ALA A 27 -16.84 54.88 35.39
CA ALA A 27 -16.05 55.22 36.58
C ALA A 27 -14.56 54.96 36.30
N ALA A 28 -13.68 55.75 36.91
CA ALA A 28 -12.30 55.91 36.48
C ALA A 28 -11.31 54.91 37.12
N GLU A 29 -10.40 54.42 36.27
CA GLU A 29 -8.93 54.41 36.46
C GLU A 29 -8.29 53.59 37.61
N ALA A 30 -7.53 52.56 37.19
CA ALA A 30 -6.26 52.16 37.80
C ALA A 30 -5.37 51.53 36.71
N PRO A 31 -4.06 51.85 36.60
CA PRO A 31 -3.18 51.20 35.63
C PRO A 31 -2.92 49.74 36.01
N LEU A 32 -3.43 48.81 35.20
CA LEU A 32 -3.10 47.39 35.34
C LEU A 32 -1.65 47.14 34.88
N PRO A 33 -0.88 46.27 35.56
CA PRO A 33 0.44 45.86 35.08
C PRO A 33 0.30 45.16 33.72
N ALA A 34 1.25 45.41 32.82
CA ALA A 34 1.22 44.86 31.47
C ALA A 34 1.16 43.32 31.50
N PRO A 35 0.30 42.68 30.68
CA PRO A 35 0.26 41.22 30.61
C PRO A 35 1.63 40.68 30.14
N VAL A 36 2.23 39.80 30.92
CA VAL A 36 3.36 39.00 30.45
C VAL A 36 2.79 38.01 29.42
N GLU A 37 2.95 38.33 28.14
CA GLU A 37 2.59 37.44 27.04
C GLU A 37 3.38 36.13 27.14
N THR A 38 2.78 35.15 27.81
CA THR A 38 3.31 33.80 27.87
C THR A 38 3.10 33.17 26.51
N THR A 39 4.07 33.40 25.62
CA THR A 39 4.04 32.90 24.25
C THR A 39 3.93 31.38 24.30
N PRO A 40 2.87 30.77 23.75
CA PRO A 40 2.76 29.32 23.75
C PRO A 40 3.99 28.71 23.07
N PRO A 41 4.62 27.67 23.64
CA PRO A 41 5.80 27.07 23.04
C PRO A 41 5.45 26.63 21.63
N ALA A 42 6.18 27.15 20.64
CA ALA A 42 5.92 26.89 19.23
C ALA A 42 5.93 25.37 18.98
N VAL A 43 4.77 24.81 18.66
CA VAL A 43 4.62 23.38 18.38
C VAL A 43 5.50 23.05 17.19
N ALA A 44 6.62 22.38 17.45
CA ALA A 44 7.57 21.98 16.42
C ALA A 44 6.83 21.09 15.42
N LYS A 45 6.71 21.56 14.17
CA LYS A 45 6.08 20.77 13.11
C LYS A 45 6.85 19.46 12.97
N PRO A 46 6.19 18.29 12.94
CA PRO A 46 6.88 17.02 12.81
C PRO A 46 7.73 17.05 11.54
N ALA A 47 9.00 16.65 11.67
CA ALA A 47 9.92 16.60 10.55
C ALA A 47 9.34 15.71 9.45
N ARG A 48 9.38 16.18 8.20
CA ARG A 48 8.95 15.37 7.06
C ARG A 48 9.85 14.12 6.99
N PRO A 49 9.29 12.92 6.76
CA PRO A 49 10.09 11.72 6.55
C PRO A 49 11.16 11.97 5.47
N GLY A 50 12.40 11.59 5.76
CA GLY A 50 13.49 11.68 4.79
C GLY A 50 13.28 10.73 3.60
N PRO A 51 14.05 10.88 2.50
CA PRO A 51 14.00 9.96 1.38
C PRO A 51 14.24 8.51 1.82
N ILE A 52 13.47 7.57 1.25
CA ILE A 52 13.67 6.13 1.50
C ILE A 52 15.05 5.73 0.94
N PRO A 53 15.94 5.12 1.74
CA PRO A 53 17.25 4.69 1.26
C PRO A 53 17.13 3.64 0.16
N VAL A 54 17.64 3.96 -1.03
CA VAL A 54 17.72 3.03 -2.15
C VAL A 54 18.97 2.16 -1.99
N ARG A 55 18.81 0.84 -1.97
CA ARG A 55 19.92 -0.13 -1.88
C ARG A 55 19.73 -1.29 -2.87
N PRO A 56 20.81 -1.91 -3.38
CA PRO A 56 20.71 -3.11 -4.18
C PRO A 56 20.10 -4.28 -3.40
N LEU A 57 19.08 -4.92 -3.99
CA LEU A 57 18.48 -6.13 -3.43
C LEU A 57 19.49 -7.29 -3.49
N ASN A 58 19.52 -8.07 -2.41
CA ASN A 58 20.21 -9.36 -2.34
C ASN A 58 19.26 -10.37 -1.70
N VAL A 59 18.89 -11.43 -2.43
CA VAL A 59 17.99 -12.50 -1.99
C VAL A 59 18.26 -13.78 -2.76
N LYS A 60 18.27 -14.91 -2.06
CA LYS A 60 18.33 -16.24 -2.66
C LYS A 60 17.32 -17.13 -1.95
N THR A 61 16.28 -17.58 -2.66
CA THR A 61 15.18 -18.37 -2.10
C THR A 61 14.64 -19.38 -3.13
N GLU A 62 14.19 -20.53 -2.64
CA GLU A 62 13.36 -21.46 -3.39
C GLU A 62 12.28 -22.01 -2.44
N CYS A 63 11.02 -21.65 -2.70
CA CYS A 63 9.91 -21.79 -1.77
C CYS A 63 8.64 -22.25 -2.48
N LYS A 64 7.68 -22.77 -1.69
CA LYS A 64 6.34 -23.18 -2.13
C LYS A 64 5.32 -22.76 -1.09
N PHE A 65 4.11 -22.42 -1.54
CA PHE A 65 3.01 -22.00 -0.67
C PHE A 65 1.69 -22.62 -1.13
N ARG A 66 0.73 -22.72 -0.21
CA ARG A 66 -0.64 -23.18 -0.44
C ARG A 66 -1.54 -22.58 0.64
N ASP A 67 -2.68 -22.02 0.24
CA ASP A 67 -3.74 -21.57 1.15
C ASP A 67 -4.86 -22.61 1.29
N GLU A 68 -5.83 -22.29 2.16
CA GLU A 68 -7.06 -23.05 2.37
C GLU A 68 -8.04 -23.01 1.18
N THR A 69 -7.93 -22.03 0.27
CA THR A 69 -8.75 -21.99 -0.96
C THR A 69 -8.24 -22.95 -2.04
N GLY A 70 -7.02 -23.46 -1.88
CA GLY A 70 -6.30 -24.29 -2.84
C GLY A 70 -5.46 -23.48 -3.82
N TYR A 71 -5.43 -22.14 -3.71
CA TYR A 71 -4.45 -21.28 -4.36
C TYR A 71 -3.06 -21.70 -3.86
N ASN A 72 -2.14 -21.91 -4.80
CA ASN A 72 -0.82 -22.43 -4.47
C ASN A 72 0.20 -21.99 -5.50
N GLY A 73 1.46 -21.93 -5.09
CA GLY A 73 2.52 -21.52 -5.98
C GLY A 73 3.91 -21.94 -5.52
N ALA A 74 4.87 -21.57 -6.35
CA ALA A 74 6.28 -21.76 -6.13
C ALA A 74 7.03 -20.54 -6.67
N LEU A 75 8.10 -20.15 -5.98
CA LEU A 75 9.03 -19.10 -6.42
C LEU A 75 10.45 -19.61 -6.22
N LYS A 76 11.28 -19.42 -7.24
CA LYS A 76 12.73 -19.54 -7.20
C LYS A 76 13.30 -18.20 -7.64
N LEU A 77 14.12 -17.60 -6.80
CA LEU A 77 14.67 -16.26 -7.01
C LEU A 77 16.09 -16.21 -6.49
N ASP A 78 17.02 -15.80 -7.35
CA ASP A 78 18.43 -15.56 -7.02
C ASP A 78 18.83 -14.19 -7.57
N VAL A 79 19.15 -13.27 -6.65
CA VAL A 79 19.49 -11.88 -6.93
C VAL A 79 20.70 -11.50 -6.09
N ALA A 80 21.76 -11.03 -6.75
CA ALA A 80 22.94 -10.47 -6.10
C ALA A 80 23.25 -9.10 -6.69
N GLY A 81 23.50 -8.10 -5.83
CA GLY A 81 23.80 -6.73 -6.27
C GLY A 81 22.73 -6.11 -7.19
N ALA A 82 21.44 -6.42 -6.94
CA ALA A 82 20.30 -6.10 -7.81
C ALA A 82 20.29 -6.73 -9.22
N GLN A 83 21.21 -7.64 -9.57
CA GLN A 83 21.16 -8.44 -10.80
C GLN A 83 20.41 -9.74 -10.58
N VAL A 84 19.48 -10.10 -11.48
CA VAL A 84 18.73 -11.36 -11.42
C VAL A 84 19.51 -12.49 -12.11
N HIS A 85 19.92 -13.49 -11.33
CA HIS A 85 20.62 -14.68 -11.82
C HIS A 85 19.69 -15.87 -12.04
N ALA A 86 18.61 -15.97 -11.26
CA ALA A 86 17.55 -16.95 -11.47
C ALA A 86 16.19 -16.34 -11.11
N PHE A 87 15.19 -16.62 -11.94
CA PHE A 87 13.80 -16.28 -11.67
C PHE A 87 12.89 -17.35 -12.30
N GLU A 88 12.10 -18.01 -11.46
CA GLU A 88 11.01 -18.88 -11.88
C GLU A 88 9.84 -18.69 -10.90
N ALA A 89 8.63 -18.47 -11.42
CA ALA A 89 7.43 -18.44 -10.60
C ALA A 89 6.32 -19.27 -11.22
N LYS A 90 5.52 -19.92 -10.38
CA LYS A 90 4.29 -20.61 -10.79
C LYS A 90 3.19 -20.28 -9.78
N VAL A 91 2.02 -19.95 -10.30
CA VAL A 91 0.82 -19.75 -9.49
C VAL A 91 -0.30 -20.58 -10.11
N ASN A 92 -0.94 -21.43 -9.32
CA ASN A 92 -2.06 -22.27 -9.72
C ASN A 92 -3.32 -21.80 -9.00
N ILE A 93 -4.31 -21.37 -9.77
CA ILE A 93 -5.53 -20.72 -9.28
C ILE A 93 -6.72 -21.67 -9.51
N PRO A 94 -7.30 -22.26 -8.44
CA PRO A 94 -8.39 -23.23 -8.53
C PRO A 94 -9.52 -22.73 -9.43
N LYS A 95 -10.01 -23.61 -10.32
CA LYS A 95 -11.10 -23.34 -11.27
C LYS A 95 -10.85 -22.18 -12.27
N ARG A 96 -9.65 -21.58 -12.31
CA ARG A 96 -9.32 -20.43 -13.17
C ARG A 96 -8.19 -20.70 -14.17
N GLY A 97 -7.16 -21.45 -13.76
CA GLY A 97 -5.99 -21.78 -14.58
C GLY A 97 -4.69 -21.65 -13.79
N ALA A 98 -3.59 -21.38 -14.49
CA ALA A 98 -2.29 -21.16 -13.86
C ALA A 98 -1.47 -20.13 -14.63
N CYS A 99 -0.60 -19.42 -13.92
CA CYS A 99 0.39 -18.51 -14.47
C CYS A 99 1.80 -19.08 -14.29
N ARG A 100 2.68 -18.87 -15.27
CA ARG A 100 4.04 -19.40 -15.30
C ARG A 100 5.01 -18.33 -15.78
N PHE A 101 6.11 -18.17 -15.06
CA PHE A 101 7.15 -17.18 -15.33
C PHE A 101 8.51 -17.86 -15.23
N ASP A 102 9.41 -17.56 -16.16
CA ASP A 102 10.74 -18.16 -16.31
C ASP A 102 11.66 -17.08 -16.88
N LEU A 103 12.84 -16.88 -16.28
CA LEU A 103 13.78 -15.81 -16.62
C LEU A 103 14.08 -15.73 -18.12
N LYS A 104 14.08 -16.85 -18.87
CA LYS A 104 14.35 -16.87 -20.32
C LYS A 104 13.34 -16.06 -21.16
N ASP A 105 12.12 -15.86 -20.64
CA ASP A 105 11.05 -15.14 -21.32
C ASP A 105 11.11 -13.61 -21.04
N PHE A 106 12.05 -13.18 -20.18
CA PHE A 106 12.22 -11.82 -19.72
C PHE A 106 13.67 -11.34 -19.90
N HIS A 107 13.86 -10.03 -19.80
CA HIS A 107 15.16 -9.39 -19.65
C HIS A 107 15.05 -8.31 -18.56
N GLN A 108 16.13 -8.10 -17.82
CA GLN A 108 16.15 -7.06 -16.80
C GLN A 108 16.28 -5.68 -17.46
N THR A 109 15.36 -4.78 -17.13
CA THR A 109 15.29 -3.41 -17.66
C THR A 109 15.61 -2.35 -16.62
N ARG A 110 15.60 -2.72 -15.33
CA ARG A 110 15.91 -1.82 -14.22
C ARG A 110 16.44 -2.58 -13.01
N GLU A 111 17.36 -1.97 -12.28
CA GLU A 111 17.95 -2.51 -11.04
C GLU A 111 17.39 -1.81 -9.80
N LEU A 112 17.19 -0.48 -9.87
CA LEU A 112 16.85 0.38 -8.74
C LEU A 112 15.72 1.38 -9.08
N PRO A 113 14.95 1.86 -8.08
CA PRO A 113 14.90 1.40 -6.69
C PRO A 113 14.19 0.06 -6.50
N ALA A 114 13.62 -0.51 -7.57
CA ALA A 114 13.08 -1.85 -7.63
C ALA A 114 13.57 -2.50 -8.94
N ILE A 115 13.82 -3.79 -8.90
CA ILE A 115 14.18 -4.57 -10.08
C ILE A 115 12.96 -4.66 -10.98
N GLU A 116 13.17 -4.52 -12.28
CA GLU A 116 12.14 -4.70 -13.30
C GLU A 116 12.61 -5.70 -14.36
N LEU A 117 11.81 -6.74 -14.56
CA LEU A 117 11.98 -7.73 -15.62
C LEU A 117 10.87 -7.53 -16.65
N SER A 118 11.23 -7.19 -17.88
CA SER A 118 10.28 -6.97 -18.97
C SER A 118 10.24 -8.18 -19.90
N GLN A 119 9.03 -8.62 -20.28
CA GLN A 119 8.86 -9.77 -21.16
C GLN A 119 9.37 -9.48 -22.57
N THR A 120 10.20 -10.37 -23.11
CA THR A 120 10.87 -10.20 -24.42
C THR A 120 9.89 -10.17 -25.61
N ARG A 121 8.70 -10.76 -25.49
CA ARG A 121 7.68 -10.83 -26.56
C ARG A 121 6.28 -10.40 -26.13
N GLY A 122 6.19 -9.46 -25.18
CA GLY A 122 4.89 -8.97 -24.72
C GLY A 122 4.98 -7.74 -23.83
N LYS A 123 4.01 -7.60 -22.93
CA LYS A 123 3.88 -6.45 -22.03
C LYS A 123 4.02 -6.82 -20.55
N CYS A 124 4.21 -8.10 -20.25
CA CYS A 124 4.32 -8.56 -18.87
C CYS A 124 5.57 -7.96 -18.22
N ILE A 125 5.38 -7.30 -17.09
CA ILE A 125 6.43 -6.73 -16.25
C ILE A 125 6.37 -7.46 -14.91
N VAL A 126 7.49 -8.01 -14.48
CA VAL A 126 7.68 -8.50 -13.11
C VAL A 126 8.52 -7.49 -12.35
N ARG A 127 8.07 -7.11 -11.16
CA ARG A 127 8.79 -6.20 -10.26
C ARG A 127 9.18 -6.90 -8.98
N VAL A 128 10.42 -6.68 -8.54
CA VAL A 128 10.99 -7.27 -7.33
C VAL A 128 11.58 -6.17 -6.44
N TRP A 129 11.15 -6.10 -5.17
CA TRP A 129 11.63 -5.09 -4.22
C TRP A 129 11.60 -5.59 -2.77
N GLU A 130 12.42 -4.97 -1.91
CA GLU A 130 12.36 -5.16 -0.46
C GLU A 130 11.20 -4.35 0.15
N GLN A 131 10.38 -5.00 0.97
CA GLN A 131 9.34 -4.38 1.79
C GLN A 131 9.56 -4.77 3.26
N GLY A 132 10.48 -4.06 3.91
CA GLY A 132 10.99 -4.43 5.23
C GLY A 132 11.71 -5.78 5.18
N GLU A 133 11.20 -6.74 5.94
CA GLU A 133 11.77 -8.09 6.10
C GLU A 133 11.39 -9.05 4.95
N ARG A 134 10.57 -8.60 4.00
CA ARG A 134 10.05 -9.42 2.90
C ARG A 134 10.54 -8.92 1.55
N VAL A 135 10.63 -9.82 0.58
CA VAL A 135 10.76 -9.49 -0.84
C VAL A 135 9.41 -9.72 -1.50
N THR A 136 8.91 -8.71 -2.22
CA THR A 136 7.67 -8.81 -2.99
C THR A 136 8.01 -9.05 -4.46
N VAL A 137 7.38 -10.05 -5.07
CA VAL A 137 7.42 -10.32 -6.51
C VAL A 137 6.02 -10.07 -7.08
N ALA A 138 5.83 -8.97 -7.80
CA ALA A 138 4.54 -8.59 -8.38
C ALA A 138 4.54 -8.64 -9.90
N PHE A 139 3.36 -8.91 -10.47
CA PHE A 139 3.15 -9.15 -11.90
C PHE A 139 2.20 -8.10 -12.46
N GLN A 140 2.52 -7.51 -13.62
CA GLN A 140 1.73 -6.45 -14.26
C GLN A 140 1.60 -6.71 -15.76
N GLN A 141 0.39 -6.63 -16.33
CA GLN A 141 0.12 -6.85 -17.77
C GLN A 141 0.59 -8.24 -18.27
N CYS A 142 0.35 -9.24 -17.43
CA CYS A 142 0.82 -10.62 -17.60
C CYS A 142 -0.26 -11.60 -18.07
N GLU A 143 -1.30 -11.10 -18.73
CA GLU A 143 -2.42 -11.90 -19.27
C GLU A 143 -1.91 -13.08 -20.11
N LYS A 144 -0.88 -12.85 -20.94
CA LYS A 144 -0.29 -13.87 -21.83
C LYS A 144 0.59 -14.91 -21.13
N MET A 145 0.95 -14.70 -19.86
CA MET A 145 1.71 -15.66 -19.04
C MET A 145 0.79 -16.59 -18.24
N CYS A 146 -0.52 -16.45 -18.42
CA CYS A 146 -1.58 -17.07 -17.64
C CYS A 146 -2.54 -17.85 -18.54
N SER A 147 -3.04 -18.99 -18.07
CA SER A 147 -4.06 -19.78 -18.77
C SER A 147 -5.48 -19.51 -18.24
N GLY A 148 -6.47 -19.67 -19.12
CA GLY A 148 -7.89 -19.51 -18.75
C GLY A 148 -8.23 -18.10 -18.27
N SER A 149 -8.80 -18.00 -17.07
CA SER A 149 -9.22 -16.74 -16.43
C SER A 149 -8.42 -16.43 -15.17
N SER A 150 -7.16 -16.89 -15.11
CA SER A 150 -6.32 -16.80 -13.90
C SER A 150 -5.74 -15.40 -13.64
N TYR A 151 -5.33 -14.64 -14.65
CA TYR A 151 -4.62 -13.36 -14.46
C TYR A 151 -5.31 -12.34 -13.50
N PRO A 152 -6.64 -12.10 -13.54
CA PRO A 152 -7.31 -11.17 -12.61
C PRO A 152 -7.25 -11.60 -11.12
N TYR A 153 -6.79 -12.82 -10.83
CA TYR A 153 -6.65 -13.40 -9.50
C TYR A 153 -5.17 -13.66 -9.14
N LEU A 154 -4.23 -13.20 -9.97
CA LEU A 154 -2.80 -13.35 -9.74
C LEU A 154 -2.32 -12.32 -8.71
N TRP A 155 -2.11 -12.77 -7.48
CA TRP A 155 -1.53 -11.95 -6.41
C TRP A 155 0.01 -11.92 -6.50
N PRO A 156 0.67 -10.87 -5.98
CA PRO A 156 2.11 -10.89 -5.74
C PRO A 156 2.50 -12.05 -4.83
N ILE A 157 3.68 -12.65 -5.06
CA ILE A 157 4.28 -13.61 -4.13
C ILE A 157 5.12 -12.83 -3.14
N LEU A 158 4.96 -13.12 -1.85
CA LEU A 158 5.79 -12.58 -0.78
C LEU A 158 6.78 -13.65 -0.33
N ASN A 159 8.07 -13.35 -0.33
CA ASN A 159 9.09 -14.17 0.32
C ASN A 159 9.50 -13.51 1.64
N ASP A 160 9.49 -14.25 2.75
CA ASP A 160 10.10 -13.79 4.00
C ASP A 160 11.60 -14.10 4.00
N ARG A 161 12.42 -13.10 4.33
CA ARG A 161 13.89 -13.21 4.25
C ARG A 161 14.49 -13.90 5.46
N ARG A 162 13.73 -14.08 6.53
CA ARG A 162 14.22 -14.66 7.80
C ARG A 162 14.30 -16.18 7.73
N ASP A 163 13.32 -16.82 7.10
CA ASP A 163 13.19 -18.27 6.99
C ASP A 163 13.13 -18.79 5.55
N GLY A 164 13.07 -17.89 4.55
CA GLY A 164 12.95 -18.26 3.13
C GLY A 164 11.55 -18.72 2.72
N SER A 165 10.56 -18.66 3.61
CA SER A 165 9.18 -19.05 3.33
C SER A 165 8.53 -18.12 2.31
N CYS A 166 7.38 -18.55 1.77
CA CYS A 166 6.58 -17.73 0.87
C CYS A 166 5.08 -17.82 1.16
N ALA A 167 4.35 -16.78 0.73
CA ALA A 167 2.90 -16.65 0.76
C ALA A 167 2.39 -15.99 -0.54
#